data_AF-A0A523AKB3-F1
#
_entry.id   AF-A0A523AKB3-F1
#
_cell.length_a   1.000
_cell.length_b   1.000
_cell.length_c   1.000
_cell.angle_alpha   90.00
_cell.angle_beta   90.00
_cell.angle_gamma   90.00
#
_symmetry.space_group_name_H-M   'P 1'
#
loop_
_entity.id
_entity.type
_entity.pdbx_description
1 polymer ?
#
loop_
_entity_poly.entity_id
_entity_poly.type
_entity_poly.pdbx_seq_one_letter_code
_entity_poly.pdbx_strand_id
1 'polypeptide(L)' 'VEAEAGRCFSCGMCNGCDNCWIFCPEGCIVKEGETEYRTDENYCKGCGICAQECPRGVIRMEEEG' A
#
# COMPACT_ATOMS: atom_id res chain seq x y z
N VAL A 1 -25.58 -15.16 0.33
CA VAL A 1 -24.61 -14.86 -0.76
C VAL A 1 -23.48 -13.93 -0.31
N GLU A 2 -23.21 -13.82 1.00
CA GLU A 2 -22.30 -12.80 1.56
C GLU A 2 -20.91 -13.34 1.95
N ALA A 3 -20.69 -14.65 1.85
CA ALA A 3 -19.41 -15.29 2.23
C ALA A 3 -18.30 -15.17 1.17
N GLU A 4 -18.64 -14.86 -0.08
CA GLU A 4 -17.67 -14.78 -1.18
C GLU A 4 -16.91 -13.45 -1.21
N ALA A 5 -17.50 -12.38 -0.66
CA ALA A 5 -16.90 -11.04 -0.65
C ALA A 5 -15.86 -10.83 0.46
N GLY A 6 -15.93 -11.60 1.56
CA GLY A 6 -14.97 -11.52 2.68
C GLY A 6 -13.56 -12.06 2.36
N ARG A 7 -13.41 -12.76 1.23
CA ARG A 7 -12.12 -13.26 0.71
C ARG A 7 -11.56 -12.41 -0.43
N CYS A 8 -12.21 -11.30 -0.74
CA CYS A 8 -11.75 -10.41 -1.79
C CYS A 8 -10.57 -9.58 -1.26
N PHE A 9 -9.35 -10.05 -1.55
CA PHE A 9 -8.13 -9.26 -1.41
C PHE A 9 -8.03 -8.17 -2.49
N SER A 10 -9.02 -8.00 -3.37
CA SER A 10 -8.87 -7.19 -4.59
C SER A 10 -9.74 -5.92 -4.63
N CYS A 11 -10.39 -5.52 -3.53
CA CYS A 11 -11.42 -4.47 -3.56
C CYS A 11 -10.91 -3.04 -3.83
N GLY A 12 -9.62 -2.80 -4.10
CA GLY A 12 -9.09 -1.45 -4.33
C GLY A 12 -9.28 -0.48 -3.15
N MET A 13 -9.52 -1.00 -1.95
CA MET A 13 -9.66 -0.24 -0.71
C MET A 13 -8.64 -0.71 0.31
N CYS A 14 -7.97 0.25 0.95
CA CYS A 14 -7.00 -0.02 2.01
C CYS A 14 -7.75 -0.53 3.25
N ASN A 15 -7.21 -1.54 3.91
CA ASN A 15 -7.74 -2.09 5.16
C ASN A 15 -6.76 -1.97 6.32
N GLY A 16 -5.68 -1.19 6.17
CA GLY A 16 -4.73 -1.02 7.26
C GLY A 16 -3.83 -2.22 7.52
N CYS A 17 -3.58 -3.07 6.52
CA CYS A 17 -2.77 -4.29 6.70
C CYS A 17 -1.29 -4.04 7.01
N ASP A 18 -0.82 -2.80 6.93
CA ASP A 18 0.56 -2.38 7.23
C ASP A 18 1.66 -3.01 6.35
N ASN A 19 1.35 -3.83 5.34
CA ASN A 19 2.35 -4.42 4.45
C ASN A 19 3.24 -3.37 3.78
N CYS A 20 2.66 -2.30 3.23
CA CYS A 20 3.42 -1.24 2.60
C CYS A 20 4.38 -0.56 3.58
N TRP A 21 4.01 -0.47 4.85
CA TRP A 21 4.81 0.13 5.91
C TRP A 21 5.94 -0.81 6.36
N ILE A 22 5.64 -2.08 6.59
CA ILE A 22 6.59 -3.10 7.07
C ILE A 22 7.65 -3.44 6.02
N PHE A 23 7.24 -3.56 4.74
CA PHE A 23 8.14 -3.97 3.67
C PHE A 23 8.88 -2.81 2.99
N CYS A 24 8.63 -1.55 3.38
CA CYS A 24 9.34 -0.42 2.82
C CYS A 24 10.81 -0.43 3.32
N PRO A 25 11.82 -0.64 2.45
CA PRO A 25 13.21 -0.70 2.88
C PRO A 25 13.74 0.68 3.34
N GLU A 26 13.19 1.76 2.78
CA GLU A 26 13.56 3.13 3.14
C GLU A 26 12.81 3.64 4.37
N GLY A 27 11.77 2.92 4.82
CA GLY A 27 10.88 3.39 5.89
C GLY A 27 10.16 4.71 5.57
N CYS A 28 9.94 5.01 4.28
CA CYS A 28 9.32 6.28 3.85
C CYS A 28 7.79 6.30 3.89
N ILE A 29 7.15 5.21 4.32
CA ILE A 29 5.69 5.15 4.48
C ILE A 29 5.31 5.68 5.88
N VAL A 30 4.45 6.69 5.93
CA VAL A 30 3.93 7.30 7.15
C VAL A 30 2.48 6.88 7.32
N LYS A 31 2.14 6.34 8.49
CA LYS A 31 0.76 5.97 8.85
C LYS A 31 0.06 7.18 9.48
N GLU A 32 -0.92 7.74 8.80
CA GLU A 32 -1.68 8.92 9.25
C GLU A 32 -3.02 8.53 9.89
N GLY A 33 -3.51 7.32 9.61
CA GLY A 33 -4.71 6.74 10.23
C GLY A 33 -4.74 5.22 10.17
N GLU A 34 -5.87 4.61 10.55
CA GLU A 34 -6.01 3.14 10.53
C GLU A 34 -5.92 2.55 9.12
N THR A 35 -6.38 3.29 8.10
CA THR A 35 -6.34 2.87 6.69
C THR A 35 -5.71 3.92 5.77
N GLU A 36 -5.10 4.96 6.36
CA GLU A 36 -4.53 6.11 5.66
C GLU A 36 -3.01 6.12 5.79
N TYR A 37 -2.33 6.11 4.64
CA TYR A 37 -0.88 6.09 4.54
C TYR A 37 -0.42 7.13 3.53
N ARG A 38 0.70 7.77 3.83
CA ARG A 38 1.37 8.75 2.97
C ARG A 38 2.80 8.32 2.73
N THR A 39 3.26 8.43 1.49
CA THR A 39 4.65 8.22 1.14
C THR A 39 5.41 9.53 1.29
N ASP A 40 6.55 9.52 1.99
CA ASP A 40 7.48 10.63 1.99
C ASP A 40 8.38 10.56 0.76
N GLU A 41 8.06 11.40 -0.23
CA GLU A 41 8.74 11.45 -1.52
C GLU A 41 10.20 11.89 -1.43
N ASN A 42 10.60 12.59 -0.35
CA ASN A 42 11.99 12.99 -0.14
C ASN A 42 12.89 11.78 0.14
N TYR A 43 12.33 10.75 0.78
CA TYR A 43 13.02 9.52 1.14
C TYR A 43 12.69 8.37 0.19
N CYS A 44 11.54 8.41 -0.49
CA CYS A 44 11.17 7.39 -1.47
C CYS A 44 12.17 7.31 -2.63
N LYS A 45 12.69 6.11 -2.89
CA LYS A 45 13.59 5.83 -4.02
C LYS A 45 12.91 5.19 -5.22
N GLY A 46 11.58 5.05 -5.18
CA GLY A 46 10.83 4.45 -6.28
C GLY A 46 11.01 2.93 -6.44
N CYS A 47 11.39 2.19 -5.39
CA CYS A 47 11.64 0.75 -5.48
C CYS A 47 10.40 -0.11 -5.81
N GLY A 48 9.19 0.43 -5.63
CA GLY A 48 7.94 -0.26 -5.98
C GLY A 48 7.50 -1.40 -5.04
N ILE A 49 8.28 -1.73 -4.01
CA ILE A 49 7.97 -2.85 -3.10
C ILE A 49 6.63 -2.64 -2.38
N CYS A 50 6.35 -1.41 -1.93
CA CYS A 50 5.08 -1.11 -1.27
C CYS A 50 3.86 -1.38 -2.18
N ALA A 51 3.99 -1.15 -3.49
CA ALA A 51 2.94 -1.46 -4.48
C ALA A 51 2.83 -2.96 -4.75
N GLN A 52 3.95 -3.68 -4.84
CA GLN A 52 3.99 -5.14 -5.01
C GLN A 52 3.37 -5.88 -3.82
N GLU A 53 3.72 -5.46 -2.60
CA GLU A 53 3.29 -6.11 -1.35
C GLU A 53 1.90 -5.67 -0.90
N CYS A 54 1.27 -4.71 -1.60
CA CYS A 54 -0.09 -4.29 -1.31
C CYS A 54 -1.08 -5.31 -1.90
N PRO A 55 -1.69 -6.20 -1.09
CA PRO A 55 -2.61 -7.21 -1.64
C PRO A 55 -3.84 -6.57 -2.28
N ARG A 56 -4.21 -5.37 -1.82
CA ARG A 56 -5.36 -4.58 -2.28
C ARG A 56 -5.07 -3.77 -3.54
N GLY A 57 -3.82 -3.65 -3.98
CA GLY A 57 -3.43 -2.84 -5.13
C GLY A 57 -3.80 -1.35 -5.00
N VAL A 58 -3.84 -0.80 -3.78
CA VAL A 58 -4.18 0.62 -3.56
C VAL A 58 -3.03 1.57 -3.87
N ILE A 59 -1.79 1.09 -3.79
CA ILE A 59 -0.60 1.87 -4.10
C ILE A 59 -0.30 1.72 -5.59
N ARG A 60 -0.14 2.85 -6.26
CA ARG A 60 0.27 2.92 -7.67
C ARG A 60 1.64 3.60 -7.74
N MET A 61 2.51 3.04 -8.57
CA MET A 61 3.76 3.68 -8.95
C MET A 61 3.51 4.43 -10.25
N GLU A 62 3.88 5.70 -10.29
CA GLU A 62 3.89 6.49 -11.53
C GLU A 62 5.32 6.47 -12.07
N GLU A 63 5.49 6.05 -13.32
CA GLU A 63 6.76 6.17 -14.03
C GLU A 63 6.80 7.58 -14.63
N GLU A 64 7.67 8.45 -14.09
CA GLU A 64 7.95 9.75 -14.70
C GLU A 64 8.76 9.49 -15.98
N GLY A 65 8.10 9.61 -17.14
CA GLY A 65 8.67 9.34 -18.47
C GLY A 65 9.54 10.46 -19.02
#